data_AF-A0AAN8NWD4-F1
#
_entry.id   AF-A0AAN8NWD4-F1
#
_cell.length_a   1.000
_cell.length_b   1.000
_cell.length_c   1.000
_cell.angle_alpha   90.00
_cell.angle_beta   90.00
_cell.angle_gamma   90.00
#
_symmetry.space_group_name_H-M   'P 1'
#
loop_
_entity.id
_entity.type
_entity.pdbx_description
1 polymer ?
#
loop_
_entity_poly.entity_id
_entity_poly.type
_entity_poly.pdbx_seq_one_letter_code
_entity_poly.pdbx_strand_id
1 'polypeptide(L)'
;MGPKKVQKPQSRWHPLPEGASTMQVIAVPEIDEYSFHPDDMTKEELLSCCKVIEQSNNTLEIENMIIEKYLTRMDPTSLEKMNQILEAAAAAIQKAERTAHLGGGGSTFSIAKEGMGSRVTDDSMSSSQDGTSKSTPTRTNKIGFFGLSDKGPKVPASQKIELVNREIDEMKTVLDDFRKKAKNFNYTLRCRNEEMKERLQEIKEAQINFEQKLMIEGLDPITGKLPGEKFIRYQEVRLKAEEIEIDRIRIKTGSLKSHLKKVKQQLAQKEELGEILHAVDFEQLQIENRECQERLEEKVDHLVEVKTLNGKYGNLLNTNKKKLQEQVNRLAELQENAVVKEQMIKSLKGDEERVNSEVTAAENSVTKIMALMKSFTVPDVMQYINTKAQLNCLKKEIKVLTRRVELKDLELASHVHKIRILNESLKSENQLRSVASFKSTLHF
;
A
#
# COMPACT_ATOMS: atom_id res chain seq x y z
N MET A 1 -13.32 14.50 -47.85
CA MET A 1 -14.52 13.64 -47.76
C MET A 1 -14.51 12.96 -46.40
N GLY A 2 -15.65 12.90 -45.69
CA GLY A 2 -15.72 12.35 -44.34
C GLY A 2 -15.88 10.81 -44.31
N PRO A 3 -15.52 10.13 -43.20
CA PRO A 3 -15.67 8.69 -43.07
C PRO A 3 -17.17 8.31 -42.98
N LYS A 4 -17.60 7.36 -43.83
CA LYS A 4 -18.97 6.82 -43.79
C LYS A 4 -19.18 6.03 -42.49
N LYS A 5 -20.07 6.50 -41.62
CA LYS A 5 -20.54 5.72 -40.46
C LYS A 5 -21.29 4.49 -40.96
N VAL A 6 -20.79 3.30 -40.63
CA VAL A 6 -21.49 2.03 -40.89
C VAL A 6 -22.65 1.90 -39.91
N GLN A 7 -23.89 1.95 -40.41
CA GLN A 7 -25.07 1.64 -39.61
C GLN A 7 -25.08 0.14 -39.28
N LYS A 8 -24.89 -0.20 -38.00
CA LYS A 8 -25.27 -1.53 -37.48
C LYS A 8 -26.81 -1.65 -37.53
N PRO A 9 -27.37 -2.79 -37.94
CA PRO A 9 -28.82 -3.01 -37.83
C PRO A 9 -29.21 -3.02 -36.35
N GLN A 10 -30.17 -2.20 -35.96
CA GLN A 10 -30.75 -2.24 -34.62
C GLN A 10 -31.60 -3.49 -34.48
N SER A 11 -31.11 -4.49 -33.73
CA SER A 11 -31.93 -5.60 -33.27
C SER A 11 -32.99 -5.07 -32.30
N ARG A 12 -34.23 -4.93 -32.79
CA ARG A 12 -35.39 -4.44 -32.02
C ARG A 12 -35.86 -5.50 -31.01
N TRP A 13 -35.03 -5.78 -30.02
CA TRP A 13 -35.47 -6.41 -28.78
C TRP A 13 -36.44 -5.48 -28.09
N HIS A 14 -37.74 -5.80 -28.18
CA HIS A 14 -38.71 -5.23 -27.29
C HIS A 14 -38.36 -5.68 -25.86
N PRO A 15 -38.28 -4.77 -24.88
CA PRO A 15 -38.27 -5.18 -23.48
C PRO A 15 -39.52 -6.03 -23.22
N LEU A 16 -39.34 -7.13 -22.49
CA LEU A 16 -40.47 -7.75 -21.81
C LEU A 16 -41.06 -6.70 -20.85
N PRO A 17 -42.39 -6.59 -20.71
CA PRO A 17 -42.99 -5.61 -19.80
C PRO A 17 -42.41 -5.77 -18.40
N GLU A 18 -42.11 -4.64 -17.74
CA GLU A 18 -41.68 -4.60 -16.33
C GLU A 18 -42.89 -4.86 -15.42
N GLY A 19 -43.43 -6.08 -15.55
CA GLY A 19 -44.54 -6.65 -14.79
C GLY A 19 -44.07 -7.84 -13.96
N ALA A 20 -42.81 -7.82 -13.51
CA ALA A 20 -42.31 -8.71 -12.47
C ALA A 20 -42.94 -8.33 -11.12
N SER A 21 -44.26 -8.59 -10.99
CA SER A 21 -44.93 -8.56 -9.70
C SER A 21 -44.14 -9.42 -8.75
N THR A 22 -43.67 -8.80 -7.67
CA THR A 22 -42.96 -9.50 -6.60
C THR A 22 -43.85 -10.67 -6.18
N MET A 23 -43.38 -11.90 -6.38
CA MET A 23 -44.16 -13.09 -6.03
C MET A 23 -44.14 -13.21 -4.50
N GLN A 24 -44.98 -12.41 -3.86
CA GLN A 24 -45.29 -12.52 -2.45
C GLN A 24 -45.74 -13.95 -2.21
N VAL A 25 -45.06 -14.63 -1.29
CA VAL A 25 -45.52 -15.91 -0.76
C VAL A 25 -46.69 -15.59 0.16
N ILE A 26 -47.82 -15.24 -0.45
CA ILE A 26 -49.11 -15.13 0.23
C ILE A 26 -49.44 -16.56 0.65
N ALA A 27 -49.42 -16.81 1.96
CA ALA A 27 -49.83 -18.09 2.49
C ALA A 27 -51.26 -18.38 2.03
N VAL A 28 -51.47 -19.54 1.43
CA VAL A 28 -52.82 -20.06 1.21
C VAL A 28 -53.47 -20.13 2.60
N PRO A 29 -54.63 -19.47 2.83
CA PRO A 29 -55.31 -19.59 4.11
C PRO A 29 -55.64 -21.07 4.33
N GLU A 30 -55.28 -21.62 5.49
CA GLU A 30 -55.99 -22.80 5.96
C GLU A 30 -57.46 -22.36 6.12
N ILE A 31 -58.35 -23.02 5.37
CA ILE A 31 -59.78 -22.75 5.46
C ILE A 31 -60.23 -23.36 6.79
N ASP A 32 -60.26 -22.51 7.83
CA ASP A 32 -60.72 -22.89 9.16
C ASP A 32 -62.10 -23.57 9.05
N GLU A 33 -62.23 -24.72 9.71
CA GLU A 33 -63.32 -25.69 9.49
C GLU A 33 -64.63 -25.26 10.19
N TYR A 34 -65.08 -24.03 9.92
CA TYR A 34 -66.35 -23.46 10.37
C TYR A 34 -67.32 -23.28 9.20
N SER A 35 -68.50 -23.88 9.37
CA SER A 35 -69.58 -23.96 8.40
C SER A 35 -70.11 -22.60 7.94
N PHE A 36 -70.06 -22.36 6.62
CA PHE A 36 -70.87 -21.36 5.93
C PHE A 36 -71.56 -22.03 4.73
N HIS A 37 -72.88 -21.88 4.61
CA HIS A 37 -73.65 -22.48 3.52
C HIS A 37 -73.55 -21.58 2.28
N PRO A 38 -73.51 -22.12 1.04
CA PRO A 38 -73.43 -21.32 -0.17
C PRO A 38 -74.63 -20.37 -0.39
N ASP A 39 -75.74 -20.57 0.34
CA ASP A 39 -76.93 -19.72 0.32
C ASP A 39 -76.79 -18.45 1.20
N ASP A 40 -75.85 -18.43 2.15
CA ASP A 40 -75.63 -17.31 3.07
C ASP A 40 -74.65 -16.25 2.51
N MET A 41 -73.94 -16.58 1.43
CA MET A 41 -72.88 -15.75 0.84
C MET A 41 -73.44 -14.74 -0.17
N THR A 42 -72.91 -13.52 -0.19
CA THR A 42 -73.24 -12.55 -1.25
C THR A 42 -72.67 -13.01 -2.60
N LYS A 43 -73.25 -12.50 -3.68
CA LYS A 43 -72.82 -12.83 -5.05
C LYS A 43 -71.33 -12.51 -5.31
N GLU A 44 -70.78 -11.50 -4.64
CA GLU A 44 -69.36 -11.12 -4.79
C GLU A 44 -68.43 -12.08 -4.04
N GLU A 45 -68.83 -12.53 -2.85
CA GLU A 45 -68.11 -13.55 -2.08
C GLU A 45 -68.15 -14.92 -2.77
N LEU A 46 -69.29 -15.31 -3.34
CA LEU A 46 -69.42 -16.51 -4.20
C LEU A 46 -68.47 -16.44 -5.41
N LEU A 47 -68.43 -15.30 -6.11
CA LEU A 47 -67.49 -15.09 -7.22
C LEU A 47 -66.01 -15.08 -6.77
N SER A 48 -65.72 -14.73 -5.52
CA SER A 48 -64.39 -14.86 -4.92
C SER A 48 -64.06 -16.33 -4.64
N CYS A 49 -65.00 -17.07 -4.04
CA CYS A 49 -64.86 -18.49 -3.74
C CYS A 49 -64.62 -19.33 -5.00
N CYS A 50 -65.40 -19.11 -6.07
CA CYS A 50 -65.19 -19.77 -7.36
C CYS A 50 -63.77 -19.54 -7.90
N LYS A 51 -63.22 -18.31 -7.83
CA LYS A 51 -61.85 -18.00 -8.26
C LYS A 51 -60.79 -18.71 -7.42
N VAL A 52 -61.00 -18.84 -6.11
CA VAL A 52 -60.08 -19.59 -5.23
C VAL A 52 -60.10 -21.08 -5.58
N ILE A 53 -61.27 -21.64 -5.87
CA ILE A 53 -61.42 -23.03 -6.32
C ILE A 53 -60.77 -23.24 -7.70
N GLU A 54 -60.98 -22.34 -8.66
CA GLU A 54 -60.32 -22.35 -9.97
C GLU A 54 -58.79 -22.30 -9.83
N GLN A 55 -58.26 -21.43 -8.96
CA GLN A 55 -56.81 -21.32 -8.69
C GLN A 55 -56.26 -22.58 -8.00
N SER A 56 -57.01 -23.18 -7.07
CA SER A 56 -56.65 -24.44 -6.43
C SER A 56 -56.60 -25.59 -7.44
N ASN A 57 -57.63 -25.73 -8.28
CA ASN A 57 -57.69 -26.74 -9.33
C ASN A 57 -56.54 -26.61 -10.34
N ASN A 58 -56.26 -25.39 -10.82
CA ASN A 58 -55.12 -25.11 -11.70
C ASN A 58 -53.77 -25.47 -11.04
N THR A 59 -53.64 -25.23 -9.73
CA THR A 59 -52.42 -25.58 -8.99
C THR A 59 -52.25 -27.09 -8.85
N LEU A 60 -53.35 -27.82 -8.58
CA LEU A 60 -53.36 -29.28 -8.51
C LEU A 60 -53.12 -29.94 -9.88
N GLU A 61 -53.64 -29.37 -10.97
CA GLU A 61 -53.38 -29.84 -12.33
C GLU A 61 -51.89 -29.70 -12.69
N ILE A 62 -51.27 -28.56 -12.33
CA ILE A 62 -49.83 -28.34 -12.53
C ILE A 62 -48.99 -29.29 -11.65
N GLU A 63 -49.39 -29.52 -10.39
CA GLU A 63 -48.69 -30.44 -9.50
C GLU A 63 -48.75 -31.89 -10.01
N ASN A 64 -49.96 -32.36 -10.39
CA ASN A 64 -50.17 -33.68 -10.98
C ASN A 64 -49.36 -33.86 -12.27
N MET A 65 -49.38 -32.88 -13.17
CA MET A 65 -48.57 -32.90 -14.40
C MET A 65 -47.06 -33.07 -14.12
N ILE A 66 -46.53 -32.45 -13.05
CA ILE A 66 -45.13 -32.57 -12.66
C ILE A 66 -44.85 -33.96 -12.07
N ILE A 67 -45.72 -34.45 -11.18
CA ILE A 67 -45.65 -35.79 -10.59
C ILE A 67 -45.70 -36.88 -11.68
N GLU A 68 -46.65 -36.79 -12.61
CA GLU A 68 -46.80 -37.73 -13.72
C GLU A 68 -45.56 -37.74 -14.63
N LYS A 69 -45.01 -36.57 -15.00
CA LYS A 69 -43.81 -36.49 -15.84
C LYS A 69 -42.59 -37.11 -15.17
N TYR A 70 -42.41 -36.86 -13.87
CA TYR A 70 -41.35 -37.46 -13.07
C TYR A 70 -41.51 -38.98 -12.98
N LEU A 71 -42.70 -39.46 -12.60
CA LEU A 71 -42.97 -40.90 -12.46
C LEU A 71 -42.83 -41.64 -13.79
N THR A 72 -43.30 -41.06 -14.90
CA THR A 72 -43.11 -41.60 -16.26
C THR A 72 -41.64 -41.89 -16.58
N ARG A 73 -40.69 -41.12 -16.02
CA ARG A 73 -39.25 -41.31 -16.22
C ARG A 73 -38.59 -42.21 -15.19
N MET A 74 -39.15 -42.33 -13.99
CA MET A 74 -38.47 -42.86 -12.79
C MET A 74 -39.09 -44.16 -12.26
N ASP A 75 -40.42 -44.27 -12.24
CA ASP A 75 -41.16 -45.52 -11.98
C ASP A 75 -42.52 -45.49 -12.70
N PRO A 76 -42.55 -45.86 -13.99
CA PRO A 76 -43.82 -45.95 -14.73
C PRO A 76 -44.75 -47.04 -14.18
N THR A 77 -44.24 -48.03 -13.42
CA THR A 77 -45.06 -49.11 -12.85
C THR A 77 -45.92 -48.64 -11.68
N SER A 78 -45.49 -47.62 -10.95
CA SER A 78 -46.32 -47.00 -9.89
C SER A 78 -47.35 -46.04 -10.48
N LEU A 79 -47.03 -45.36 -11.58
CA LEU A 79 -48.01 -44.57 -12.34
C LEU A 79 -49.14 -45.45 -12.90
N GLU A 80 -48.79 -46.60 -13.49
CA GLU A 80 -49.76 -47.58 -14.01
C GLU A 80 -50.70 -48.12 -12.91
N LYS A 81 -50.15 -48.46 -11.73
CA LYS A 81 -50.96 -48.89 -10.56
C LYS A 81 -51.91 -47.80 -10.07
N MET A 82 -51.49 -46.53 -10.05
CA MET A 82 -52.36 -45.43 -9.65
C MET A 82 -53.51 -45.21 -10.65
N ASN A 83 -53.24 -45.33 -11.95
CA ASN A 83 -54.29 -45.27 -12.98
C ASN A 83 -55.33 -46.40 -12.80
N GLN A 84 -54.90 -47.63 -12.53
CA GLN A 84 -55.80 -48.76 -12.23
C GLN A 84 -56.66 -48.52 -10.97
N ILE A 85 -56.10 -47.87 -9.94
CA ILE A 85 -56.85 -47.50 -8.72
C ILE A 85 -57.87 -46.39 -9.00
N LEU A 86 -57.52 -45.38 -9.80
CA LEU A 86 -58.41 -44.30 -10.22
C LEU A 86 -59.58 -44.83 -11.08
N GLU A 87 -59.30 -45.73 -12.03
CA GLU A 87 -60.33 -46.38 -12.85
C GLU A 87 -61.30 -47.22 -12.01
N ALA A 88 -60.77 -48.01 -11.06
CA ALA A 88 -61.59 -48.76 -10.11
C ALA A 88 -62.45 -47.86 -9.20
N ALA A 89 -61.92 -46.70 -8.76
CA ALA A 89 -62.66 -45.72 -7.99
C ALA A 89 -63.77 -45.05 -8.82
N ALA A 90 -63.49 -44.65 -10.06
CA ALA A 90 -64.48 -44.08 -10.97
C ALA A 90 -65.61 -45.08 -11.28
N ALA A 91 -65.28 -46.36 -11.50
CA ALA A 91 -66.27 -47.42 -11.68
C ALA A 91 -67.14 -47.65 -10.41
N ALA A 92 -66.56 -47.49 -9.22
CA ALA A 92 -67.31 -47.55 -7.96
C ALA A 92 -68.25 -46.35 -7.78
N ILE A 93 -67.82 -45.14 -8.14
CA ILE A 93 -68.64 -43.91 -8.09
C ILE A 93 -69.83 -44.04 -9.05
N GLN A 94 -69.60 -44.41 -10.32
CA GLN A 94 -70.70 -44.63 -11.28
C GLN A 94 -71.70 -45.71 -10.81
N LYS A 95 -71.24 -46.70 -10.03
CA LYS A 95 -72.10 -47.73 -9.43
C LYS A 95 -72.89 -47.20 -8.23
N ALA A 96 -72.31 -46.29 -7.45
CA ALA A 96 -72.99 -45.58 -6.36
C ALA A 96 -74.05 -44.60 -6.90
N GLU A 97 -73.74 -43.81 -7.93
CA GLU A 97 -74.70 -42.90 -8.58
C GLU A 97 -75.91 -43.67 -9.14
N ARG A 98 -75.67 -44.79 -9.83
CA ARG A 98 -76.73 -45.68 -10.35
C ARG A 98 -77.59 -46.34 -9.27
N THR A 99 -77.14 -46.38 -8.01
CA THR A 99 -77.94 -46.89 -6.89
C THR A 99 -78.59 -45.77 -6.07
N ALA A 100 -77.94 -44.61 -5.93
CA ALA A 100 -78.54 -43.40 -5.36
C ALA A 100 -79.76 -42.91 -6.16
N HIS A 101 -79.72 -43.05 -7.50
CA HIS A 101 -80.86 -42.74 -8.37
C HIS A 101 -82.02 -43.76 -8.29
N LEU A 102 -81.87 -44.85 -7.52
CA LEU A 102 -82.77 -46.00 -7.46
C LEU A 102 -82.98 -46.53 -6.01
N GLY A 103 -83.14 -45.65 -5.02
CA GLY A 103 -83.69 -46.10 -3.73
C GLY A 103 -83.54 -45.14 -2.55
N GLY A 104 -84.59 -44.34 -2.29
CA GLY A 104 -84.84 -43.87 -0.93
C GLY A 104 -85.41 -45.00 -0.08
N GLY A 105 -84.73 -45.37 1.00
CA GLY A 105 -85.13 -46.45 1.92
C GLY A 105 -84.16 -47.64 1.91
N GLY A 106 -83.37 -47.76 2.97
CA GLY A 106 -82.46 -48.91 3.15
C GLY A 106 -83.19 -50.18 3.57
N SER A 107 -82.69 -51.34 3.13
CA SER A 107 -83.14 -52.65 3.62
C SER A 107 -82.00 -53.69 3.58
N THR A 108 -82.11 -54.71 4.41
CA THR A 108 -81.08 -55.73 4.66
C THR A 108 -81.20 -56.94 3.73
N PHE A 109 -80.08 -57.40 3.16
CA PHE A 109 -79.96 -58.72 2.54
C PHE A 109 -78.50 -59.20 2.72
N SER A 110 -78.18 -60.25 3.48
CA SER A 110 -78.49 -61.69 3.30
C SER A 110 -77.74 -62.31 2.11
N ILE A 111 -76.59 -62.92 2.40
CA ILE A 111 -75.79 -63.67 1.42
C ILE A 111 -76.20 -65.15 1.47
N ALA A 112 -76.68 -65.67 0.33
CA ALA A 112 -76.86 -67.10 0.10
C ALA A 112 -75.61 -67.73 -0.54
N LYS A 113 -75.58 -69.06 -0.60
CA LYS A 113 -74.44 -69.90 -0.98
C LYS A 113 -74.80 -70.76 -2.22
N GLU A 114 -73.79 -71.40 -2.81
CA GLU A 114 -73.83 -72.35 -3.95
C GLU A 114 -73.77 -71.69 -5.35
N GLY A 115 -73.19 -72.33 -6.38
CA GLY A 115 -72.43 -73.59 -6.39
C GLY A 115 -72.14 -74.11 -7.82
N MET A 116 -71.16 -75.01 -7.96
CA MET A 116 -70.75 -75.75 -9.19
C MET A 116 -70.08 -74.90 -10.31
N GLY A 117 -69.03 -75.37 -11.02
CA GLY A 117 -68.15 -76.52 -10.77
C GLY A 117 -67.36 -77.04 -12.01
N SER A 118 -66.23 -77.74 -11.78
CA SER A 118 -65.39 -78.49 -12.77
C SER A 118 -64.56 -77.66 -13.79
N ARG A 119 -63.42 -78.12 -14.35
CA ARG A 119 -62.66 -79.41 -14.31
C ARG A 119 -61.16 -79.11 -14.65
N VAL A 120 -60.13 -79.50 -13.87
CA VAL A 120 -59.23 -80.70 -13.99
C VAL A 120 -58.64 -80.89 -15.41
N THR A 121 -57.32 -81.02 -15.68
CA THR A 121 -56.21 -81.86 -15.12
C THR A 121 -54.99 -81.04 -14.61
N ASP A 122 -54.18 -81.44 -13.62
CA ASP A 122 -53.26 -82.61 -13.44
C ASP A 122 -52.03 -82.61 -14.40
N ASP A 123 -50.79 -83.00 -14.01
CA ASP A 123 -50.35 -83.84 -12.87
C ASP A 123 -48.87 -83.61 -12.42
N SER A 124 -48.51 -84.06 -11.20
CA SER A 124 -47.17 -84.52 -10.72
C SER A 124 -45.98 -83.52 -10.56
N MET A 125 -45.03 -83.64 -9.61
CA MET A 125 -44.80 -84.53 -8.44
C MET A 125 -43.83 -83.88 -7.41
N SER A 126 -44.00 -84.17 -6.09
CA SER A 126 -43.06 -84.21 -4.92
C SER A 126 -41.75 -83.36 -4.91
N SER A 127 -41.22 -82.78 -3.80
CA SER A 127 -41.28 -83.06 -2.34
C SER A 127 -40.59 -81.86 -1.58
N SER A 128 -40.42 -81.74 -0.25
CA SER A 128 -40.94 -82.37 0.99
C SER A 128 -40.49 -81.55 2.24
N GLN A 129 -41.30 -81.53 3.32
CA GLN A 129 -40.95 -81.21 4.73
C GLN A 129 -40.38 -79.79 5.05
N ASP A 130 -40.58 -79.15 6.23
CA ASP A 130 -41.49 -79.35 7.39
C ASP A 130 -41.54 -78.01 8.21
N GLY A 131 -42.40 -77.77 9.22
CA GLY A 131 -43.46 -78.63 9.79
C GLY A 131 -44.08 -78.21 11.14
N THR A 132 -44.31 -76.92 11.47
CA THR A 132 -44.84 -76.50 12.81
C THR A 132 -46.19 -75.77 12.83
N SER A 133 -47.11 -76.33 13.63
CA SER A 133 -48.04 -75.68 14.57
C SER A 133 -48.89 -74.48 14.12
N LYS A 134 -50.16 -74.75 13.80
CA LYS A 134 -51.24 -73.76 13.80
C LYS A 134 -51.58 -73.31 15.23
N SER A 135 -51.83 -72.02 15.42
CA SER A 135 -52.88 -71.56 16.35
C SER A 135 -53.52 -70.30 15.78
N THR A 136 -54.85 -70.18 15.92
CA THR A 136 -55.60 -68.97 15.52
C THR A 136 -55.70 -68.03 16.72
N PRO A 137 -55.81 -66.71 16.50
CA PRO A 137 -57.14 -66.16 16.71
C PRO A 137 -57.61 -65.21 15.61
N THR A 138 -58.86 -65.42 15.20
CA THR A 138 -59.66 -64.54 14.36
C THR A 138 -59.79 -63.14 14.97
N ARG A 139 -59.39 -62.08 14.24
CA ARG A 139 -59.99 -60.75 14.47
C ARG A 139 -59.95 -59.80 13.26
N THR A 140 -61.12 -59.70 12.63
CA THR A 140 -61.66 -58.48 12.01
C THR A 140 -60.75 -57.68 11.07
N ASN A 141 -60.67 -58.10 9.81
CA ASN A 141 -60.53 -57.15 8.70
C ASN A 141 -61.82 -56.31 8.58
N LYS A 142 -62.00 -55.33 9.48
CA LYS A 142 -62.82 -54.16 9.17
C LYS A 142 -62.03 -53.35 8.15
N ILE A 143 -62.29 -53.57 6.86
CA ILE A 143 -62.00 -52.57 5.83
C ILE A 143 -62.94 -51.40 6.13
N GLY A 144 -62.48 -50.52 6.99
CA GLY A 144 -63.18 -49.28 7.30
C GLY A 144 -63.20 -48.44 6.04
N PHE A 145 -64.40 -48.17 5.53
CA PHE A 145 -64.64 -47.06 4.63
C PHE A 145 -64.24 -45.79 5.40
N PHE A 146 -63.00 -45.33 5.20
CA PHE A 146 -62.55 -44.06 5.74
C PHE A 146 -63.43 -42.97 5.14
N GLY A 147 -64.07 -42.18 5.99
CA GLY A 147 -64.69 -40.94 5.55
C GLY A 147 -63.63 -40.04 4.93
N LEU A 148 -64.06 -39.14 4.04
CA LEU A 148 -63.21 -38.19 3.32
C LEU A 148 -62.72 -37.05 4.24
N SER A 149 -62.05 -37.39 5.35
CA SER A 149 -61.18 -36.47 6.05
C SER A 149 -59.95 -36.21 5.19
N ASP A 150 -59.64 -34.95 4.90
CA ASP A 150 -58.55 -34.47 4.03
C ASP A 150 -57.14 -34.66 4.63
N LYS A 151 -56.87 -35.87 5.15
CA LYS A 151 -55.70 -36.21 5.98
C LYS A 151 -55.11 -37.58 5.62
N GLY A 152 -55.14 -37.91 4.32
CA GLY A 152 -54.19 -38.87 3.76
C GLY A 152 -52.74 -38.34 3.84
N PRO A 153 -51.71 -39.16 3.61
CA PRO A 153 -50.31 -38.72 3.68
C PRO A 153 -49.97 -37.68 2.61
N LYS A 154 -50.14 -36.39 2.94
CA LYS A 154 -49.78 -35.28 2.05
C LYS A 154 -48.26 -35.24 1.90
N VAL A 155 -47.76 -35.33 0.66
CA VAL A 155 -46.33 -35.22 0.35
C VAL A 155 -45.81 -33.89 0.94
N PRO A 156 -44.78 -33.92 1.82
CA PRO A 156 -44.32 -32.73 2.50
C PRO A 156 -43.80 -31.69 1.51
N ALA A 157 -44.04 -30.41 1.79
CA ALA A 157 -43.72 -29.32 0.87
C ALA A 157 -42.25 -29.29 0.43
N SER A 158 -41.32 -29.74 1.29
CA SER A 158 -39.90 -29.93 0.93
C SER A 158 -39.70 -30.92 -0.22
N GLN A 159 -40.33 -32.10 -0.16
CA GLN A 159 -40.27 -33.09 -1.24
C GLN A 159 -40.98 -32.63 -2.50
N LYS A 160 -42.09 -31.86 -2.38
CA LYS A 160 -42.72 -31.22 -3.54
C LYS A 160 -41.78 -30.20 -4.21
N ILE A 161 -41.07 -29.38 -3.43
CA ILE A 161 -40.10 -28.40 -3.95
C ILE A 161 -38.90 -29.10 -4.59
N GLU A 162 -38.37 -30.18 -3.98
CA GLU A 162 -37.29 -31.00 -4.55
C GLU A 162 -37.71 -31.62 -5.89
N LEU A 163 -38.90 -32.22 -5.95
CA LEU A 163 -39.53 -32.79 -7.15
C LEU A 163 -39.64 -31.75 -8.28
N VAL A 164 -40.22 -30.58 -7.97
CA VAL A 164 -40.41 -29.47 -8.91
C VAL A 164 -39.07 -28.93 -9.40
N ASN A 165 -38.09 -28.74 -8.52
CA ASN A 165 -36.76 -28.28 -8.90
C ASN A 165 -36.06 -29.28 -9.84
N ARG A 166 -36.19 -30.59 -9.60
CA ARG A 166 -35.57 -31.60 -10.46
C ARG A 166 -36.25 -31.69 -11.83
N GLU A 167 -37.59 -31.61 -11.90
CA GLU A 167 -38.30 -31.52 -13.18
C GLU A 167 -37.93 -30.24 -13.94
N ILE A 168 -37.73 -29.11 -13.24
CA ILE A 168 -37.24 -27.86 -13.82
C ILE A 168 -35.84 -28.03 -14.42
N ASP A 169 -34.92 -28.74 -13.74
CA ASP A 169 -33.55 -28.97 -14.25
C ASP A 169 -33.50 -30.00 -15.40
N GLU A 170 -34.33 -31.05 -15.33
CA GLU A 170 -34.55 -31.98 -16.44
C GLU A 170 -35.16 -31.23 -17.66
N MET A 171 -36.10 -30.29 -17.45
CA MET A 171 -36.62 -29.41 -18.52
C MET A 171 -35.56 -28.44 -19.07
N LYS A 172 -34.71 -27.83 -18.24
CA LYS A 172 -33.60 -26.96 -18.69
C LYS A 172 -32.63 -27.73 -19.60
N THR A 173 -32.21 -28.92 -19.19
CA THR A 173 -31.25 -29.74 -19.98
C THR A 173 -31.84 -30.18 -21.32
N VAL A 174 -33.11 -30.61 -21.35
CA VAL A 174 -33.83 -30.93 -22.61
C VAL A 174 -33.95 -29.70 -23.52
N LEU A 175 -34.27 -28.53 -22.97
CA LEU A 175 -34.35 -27.27 -23.74
C LEU A 175 -32.98 -26.87 -24.32
N ASP A 176 -31.89 -27.00 -23.56
CA ASP A 176 -30.55 -26.68 -24.06
C ASP A 176 -30.03 -27.69 -25.08
N ASP A 177 -30.35 -28.97 -24.95
CA ASP A 177 -30.07 -29.95 -25.99
C ASP A 177 -30.90 -29.74 -27.26
N PHE A 178 -32.16 -29.33 -27.13
CA PHE A 178 -32.96 -28.88 -28.27
C PHE A 178 -32.35 -27.63 -28.93
N ARG A 179 -31.91 -26.64 -28.14
CA ARG A 179 -31.20 -25.43 -28.64
C ARG A 179 -29.89 -25.80 -29.35
N LYS A 180 -29.09 -26.73 -28.83
CA LYS A 180 -27.88 -27.25 -29.49
C LYS A 180 -28.21 -27.91 -30.83
N LYS A 181 -29.19 -28.83 -30.85
CA LYS A 181 -29.66 -29.51 -32.07
C LYS A 181 -30.18 -28.52 -33.12
N ALA A 182 -31.01 -27.55 -32.72
CA ALA A 182 -31.56 -26.52 -33.59
C ALA A 182 -30.49 -25.56 -34.16
N LYS A 183 -29.48 -25.16 -33.35
CA LYS A 183 -28.32 -24.38 -33.80
C LYS A 183 -27.50 -25.15 -34.84
N ASN A 184 -27.17 -26.42 -34.55
CA ASN A 184 -26.40 -27.28 -35.46
C ASN A 184 -27.14 -27.48 -36.78
N PHE A 185 -28.45 -27.77 -36.74
CA PHE A 185 -29.28 -27.90 -37.94
C PHE A 185 -29.34 -26.60 -38.76
N ASN A 186 -29.47 -25.44 -38.11
CA ASN A 186 -29.39 -24.13 -38.77
C ASN A 186 -28.04 -23.92 -39.47
N TYR A 187 -26.94 -24.30 -38.83
CA TYR A 187 -25.60 -24.21 -39.38
C TYR A 187 -25.45 -25.13 -40.61
N THR A 188 -25.85 -26.40 -40.51
CA THR A 188 -25.84 -27.35 -41.64
C THR A 188 -26.68 -26.84 -42.82
N LEU A 189 -27.87 -26.29 -42.58
CA LEU A 189 -28.69 -25.70 -43.65
C LEU A 189 -28.05 -24.47 -44.28
N ARG A 190 -27.36 -23.62 -43.51
CA ARG A 190 -26.62 -22.45 -44.05
C ARG A 190 -25.46 -22.90 -44.93
N CYS A 191 -24.59 -23.79 -44.45
CA CYS A 191 -23.47 -24.31 -45.23
C CYS A 191 -23.95 -25.00 -46.51
N ARG A 192 -25.04 -25.78 -46.47
CA ARG A 192 -25.64 -26.37 -47.67
C ARG A 192 -26.22 -25.31 -48.61
N ASN A 193 -26.82 -24.23 -48.09
CA ASN A 193 -27.33 -23.14 -48.92
C ASN A 193 -26.21 -22.32 -49.59
N GLU A 194 -25.08 -22.15 -48.91
CA GLU A 194 -23.85 -21.55 -49.42
C GLU A 194 -23.22 -22.45 -50.50
N GLU A 195 -23.04 -23.74 -50.22
CA GLU A 195 -22.56 -24.74 -51.20
C GLU A 195 -23.43 -24.80 -52.47
N MET A 196 -24.76 -24.80 -52.34
CA MET A 196 -25.66 -24.79 -53.51
C MET A 196 -25.58 -23.48 -54.30
N LYS A 197 -25.20 -22.35 -53.68
CA LYS A 197 -24.98 -21.08 -54.39
C LYS A 197 -23.67 -21.10 -55.17
N GLU A 198 -22.58 -21.56 -54.54
CA GLU A 198 -21.26 -21.70 -55.18
C GLU A 198 -21.37 -22.63 -56.39
N ARG A 199 -21.94 -23.84 -56.22
CA ARG A 199 -22.19 -24.78 -57.34
C ARG A 199 -23.08 -24.20 -58.44
N LEU A 200 -24.11 -23.42 -58.09
CA LEU A 200 -24.99 -22.79 -59.09
C LEU A 200 -24.27 -21.67 -59.86
N GLN A 201 -23.31 -20.99 -59.23
CA GLN A 201 -22.44 -20.03 -59.90
C GLN A 201 -21.45 -20.76 -60.83
N GLU A 202 -20.75 -21.79 -60.34
CA GLU A 202 -19.84 -22.64 -61.13
C GLU A 202 -20.51 -23.20 -62.38
N ILE A 203 -21.74 -23.74 -62.26
CA ILE A 203 -22.50 -24.27 -63.40
C ILE A 203 -22.84 -23.18 -64.42
N LYS A 204 -23.21 -21.97 -63.99
CA LYS A 204 -23.50 -20.84 -64.89
C LYS A 204 -22.23 -20.34 -65.58
N GLU A 205 -21.13 -20.22 -64.85
CA GLU A 205 -19.83 -19.84 -65.42
C GLU A 205 -19.34 -20.90 -66.41
N ALA A 206 -19.52 -22.19 -66.11
CA ALA A 206 -19.21 -23.28 -67.03
C ALA A 206 -20.09 -23.26 -68.29
N GLN A 207 -21.40 -22.98 -68.15
CA GLN A 207 -22.32 -22.81 -69.28
C GLN A 207 -21.91 -21.64 -70.18
N ILE A 208 -21.67 -20.45 -69.60
CA ILE A 208 -21.25 -19.27 -70.37
C ILE A 208 -19.90 -19.50 -71.05
N ASN A 209 -18.95 -20.15 -70.37
CA ASN A 209 -17.67 -20.54 -70.96
C ASN A 209 -17.83 -21.56 -72.10
N PHE A 210 -18.78 -22.49 -72.01
CA PHE A 210 -19.09 -23.47 -73.06
C PHE A 210 -19.72 -22.76 -74.28
N GLU A 211 -20.77 -21.97 -74.06
CA GLU A 211 -21.46 -21.22 -75.12
C GLU A 211 -20.47 -20.30 -75.87
N GLN A 212 -19.68 -19.51 -75.14
CA GLN A 212 -18.68 -18.64 -75.76
C GLN A 212 -17.61 -19.44 -76.52
N LYS A 213 -16.90 -20.37 -75.86
CA LYS A 213 -15.70 -21.01 -76.44
C LYS A 213 -16.00 -22.08 -77.49
N LEU A 214 -17.20 -22.67 -77.47
CA LEU A 214 -17.59 -23.74 -78.39
C LEU A 214 -18.71 -23.34 -79.37
N MET A 215 -19.69 -22.51 -78.98
CA MET A 215 -20.79 -22.12 -79.86
C MET A 215 -20.53 -20.80 -80.60
N ILE A 216 -19.70 -19.90 -80.06
CA ILE A 216 -19.30 -18.64 -80.73
C ILE A 216 -17.90 -18.78 -81.35
N GLU A 217 -16.87 -19.04 -80.54
CA GLU A 217 -15.46 -19.16 -80.99
C GLU A 217 -15.14 -20.55 -81.59
N GLY A 218 -15.96 -21.54 -81.24
CA GLY A 218 -15.72 -22.94 -81.57
C GLY A 218 -16.19 -23.37 -82.96
N LEU A 219 -17.23 -22.77 -83.52
CA LEU A 219 -17.71 -23.13 -84.85
C LEU A 219 -16.64 -22.88 -85.93
N ASP A 220 -16.72 -23.64 -87.01
CA ASP A 220 -16.11 -23.29 -88.29
C ASP A 220 -17.01 -22.26 -89.00
N PRO A 221 -16.50 -21.05 -89.33
CA PRO A 221 -17.30 -20.01 -89.97
C PRO A 221 -17.77 -20.37 -91.40
N ILE A 222 -17.22 -21.41 -92.03
CA ILE A 222 -17.62 -21.85 -93.38
C ILE A 222 -18.67 -22.96 -93.30
N THR A 223 -18.46 -24.03 -92.51
CA THR A 223 -19.41 -25.16 -92.45
C THR A 223 -20.48 -25.05 -91.38
N GLY A 224 -20.38 -24.10 -90.44
CA GLY A 224 -21.32 -23.94 -89.32
C GLY A 224 -21.34 -25.11 -88.33
N LYS A 225 -20.33 -25.98 -88.38
CA LYS A 225 -20.19 -27.16 -87.51
C LYS A 225 -19.06 -26.94 -86.51
N LEU A 226 -19.12 -27.63 -85.37
CA LEU A 226 -18.04 -27.64 -84.38
C LEU A 226 -17.01 -28.72 -84.74
N PRO A 227 -15.74 -28.38 -85.01
CA PRO A 227 -14.68 -29.37 -85.21
C PRO A 227 -14.41 -30.13 -83.91
N GLY A 228 -14.44 -31.47 -83.96
CA GLY A 228 -14.25 -32.33 -82.78
C GLY A 228 -12.93 -32.08 -82.06
N GLU A 229 -11.88 -31.69 -82.78
CA GLU A 229 -10.58 -31.33 -82.22
C GLU A 229 -10.64 -30.09 -81.30
N LYS A 230 -11.45 -29.06 -81.63
CA LYS A 230 -11.69 -27.91 -80.75
C LYS A 230 -12.44 -28.32 -79.48
N PHE A 231 -13.41 -29.23 -79.60
CA PHE A 231 -14.13 -29.78 -78.44
C PHE A 231 -13.20 -30.56 -77.50
N ILE A 232 -12.33 -31.42 -78.05
CA ILE A 232 -11.32 -32.16 -77.28
C ILE A 232 -10.38 -31.19 -76.57
N ARG A 233 -9.83 -30.18 -77.27
CA ARG A 233 -8.96 -29.16 -76.66
C ARG A 233 -9.65 -28.37 -75.54
N TYR A 234 -10.93 -28.02 -75.69
CA TYR A 234 -11.72 -27.40 -74.61
C TYR A 234 -11.85 -28.33 -73.40
N GLN A 235 -12.17 -29.60 -73.61
CA GLN A 235 -12.30 -30.60 -72.54
C GLN A 235 -10.97 -30.82 -71.79
N GLU A 236 -9.84 -30.92 -72.50
CA GLU A 236 -8.51 -31.03 -71.88
C GLU A 236 -8.17 -29.82 -71.01
N VAL A 237 -8.45 -28.61 -71.49
CA VAL A 237 -8.20 -27.37 -70.73
C VAL A 237 -9.09 -27.29 -69.49
N ARG A 238 -10.35 -27.73 -69.59
CA ARG A 238 -11.27 -27.75 -68.43
C ARG A 238 -10.83 -28.78 -67.38
N LEU A 239 -10.47 -30.00 -67.79
CA LEU A 239 -9.97 -31.04 -66.87
C LEU A 239 -8.70 -30.60 -66.12
N LYS A 240 -7.76 -29.92 -66.81
CA LYS A 240 -6.56 -29.34 -66.16
C LYS A 240 -6.90 -28.22 -65.17
N ALA A 241 -7.94 -27.43 -65.42
CA ALA A 241 -8.43 -26.43 -64.48
C ALA A 241 -9.12 -27.05 -63.25
N GLU A 242 -9.92 -28.11 -63.46
CA GLU A 242 -10.54 -28.91 -62.39
C GLU A 242 -9.46 -29.56 -61.48
N GLU A 243 -8.39 -30.11 -62.05
CA GLU A 243 -7.26 -30.69 -61.32
C GLU A 243 -6.53 -29.65 -60.44
N ILE A 244 -6.25 -28.46 -60.98
CA ILE A 244 -5.65 -27.34 -60.24
C ILE A 244 -6.55 -26.87 -59.08
N GLU A 245 -7.87 -26.90 -59.25
CA GLU A 245 -8.82 -26.53 -58.19
C GLU A 245 -8.86 -27.60 -57.08
N ILE A 246 -8.83 -28.89 -57.44
CA ILE A 246 -8.78 -30.01 -56.49
C ILE A 246 -7.56 -29.88 -55.58
N ASP A 247 -6.36 -29.63 -56.13
CA ASP A 247 -5.16 -29.44 -55.30
C ASP A 247 -5.20 -28.15 -54.47
N ARG A 248 -5.82 -27.06 -54.97
CA ARG A 248 -6.05 -25.85 -54.18
C ARG A 248 -6.96 -26.13 -52.97
N ILE A 249 -8.06 -26.85 -53.19
CA ILE A 249 -9.00 -27.28 -52.14
C ILE A 249 -8.30 -28.21 -51.14
N ARG A 250 -7.44 -29.12 -51.62
CA ARG A 250 -6.64 -30.03 -50.79
C ARG A 250 -5.67 -29.28 -49.87
N ILE A 251 -4.94 -28.30 -50.41
CA ILE A 251 -4.04 -27.43 -49.63
C ILE A 251 -4.83 -26.60 -48.60
N LYS A 252 -5.94 -25.97 -49.01
CA LYS A 252 -6.84 -25.22 -48.13
C LYS A 252 -7.37 -26.11 -46.99
N THR A 253 -7.74 -27.35 -47.29
CA THR A 253 -8.18 -28.35 -46.31
C THR A 253 -7.07 -28.76 -45.34
N GLY A 254 -5.84 -28.95 -45.81
CA GLY A 254 -4.67 -29.23 -44.96
C GLY A 254 -4.35 -28.08 -44.00
N SER A 255 -4.43 -26.85 -44.50
CA SER A 255 -4.25 -25.63 -43.69
C SER A 255 -5.35 -25.50 -42.63
N LEU A 256 -6.62 -25.65 -42.99
CA LEU A 256 -7.76 -25.58 -42.06
C LEU A 256 -7.71 -26.69 -41.00
N LYS A 257 -7.35 -27.93 -41.35
CA LYS A 257 -7.11 -29.02 -40.38
C LYS A 257 -5.99 -28.68 -39.40
N SER A 258 -4.90 -28.08 -39.90
CA SER A 258 -3.77 -27.66 -39.07
C SER A 258 -4.14 -26.50 -38.13
N HIS A 259 -4.94 -25.54 -38.60
CA HIS A 259 -5.47 -24.45 -37.78
C HIS A 259 -6.45 -24.97 -36.72
N LEU A 260 -7.37 -25.87 -37.08
CA LEU A 260 -8.28 -26.53 -36.13
C LEU A 260 -7.52 -27.29 -35.03
N LYS A 261 -6.41 -27.98 -35.36
CA LYS A 261 -5.55 -28.62 -34.35
C LYS A 261 -4.95 -27.59 -33.39
N LYS A 262 -4.43 -26.46 -33.91
CA LYS A 262 -3.88 -25.37 -33.08
C LYS A 262 -4.95 -24.77 -32.16
N VAL A 263 -6.14 -24.45 -32.69
CA VAL A 263 -7.24 -23.88 -31.90
C VAL A 263 -7.74 -24.86 -30.83
N LYS A 264 -7.85 -26.16 -31.14
CA LYS A 264 -8.17 -27.19 -30.13
C LYS A 264 -7.10 -27.32 -29.05
N GLN A 265 -5.82 -27.24 -29.42
CA GLN A 265 -4.72 -27.26 -28.44
C GLN A 265 -4.73 -26.00 -27.55
N GLN A 266 -5.01 -24.83 -28.13
CA GLN A 266 -5.16 -23.58 -27.37
C GLN A 266 -6.38 -23.60 -26.45
N LEU A 267 -7.48 -24.24 -26.87
CA LEU A 267 -8.66 -24.44 -26.02
C LEU A 267 -8.32 -25.36 -24.85
N ALA A 268 -7.74 -26.54 -25.10
CA ALA A 268 -7.32 -27.47 -24.05
C ALA A 268 -6.34 -26.83 -23.05
N GLN A 269 -5.36 -26.05 -23.54
CA GLN A 269 -4.46 -25.26 -22.68
C GLN A 269 -5.17 -24.17 -21.88
N LYS A 270 -6.30 -23.65 -22.34
CA LYS A 270 -7.12 -22.66 -21.62
C LYS A 270 -8.11 -23.29 -20.65
N GLU A 271 -8.55 -24.53 -20.93
CA GLU A 271 -9.31 -25.37 -20.02
C GLU A 271 -8.39 -25.82 -18.86
N GLU A 272 -7.21 -26.35 -19.16
CA GLU A 272 -6.15 -26.69 -18.19
C GLU A 272 -5.72 -25.48 -17.32
N LEU A 273 -5.48 -24.32 -17.93
CA LEU A 273 -5.22 -23.08 -17.18
C LEU A 273 -6.40 -22.59 -16.33
N GLY A 274 -7.64 -22.97 -16.66
CA GLY A 274 -8.85 -22.64 -15.89
C GLY A 274 -9.17 -23.66 -14.79
N GLU A 275 -8.72 -24.90 -14.95
CA GLU A 275 -8.78 -25.97 -13.95
C GLU A 275 -7.65 -25.84 -12.91
N ILE A 276 -6.51 -25.29 -13.30
CA ILE A 276 -5.41 -24.94 -12.38
C ILE A 276 -5.69 -23.66 -11.57
N LEU A 277 -6.53 -22.74 -12.09
CA LEU A 277 -6.70 -21.40 -11.53
C LEU A 277 -8.19 -21.10 -11.22
N HIS A 278 -8.62 -21.48 -10.03
CA HIS A 278 -9.97 -21.32 -9.53
C HIS A 278 -10.25 -19.85 -9.15
N ALA A 279 -11.54 -19.50 -9.07
CA ALA A 279 -11.97 -18.23 -8.47
C ALA A 279 -11.43 -18.06 -7.02
N VAL A 280 -11.35 -19.15 -6.27
CA VAL A 280 -10.82 -19.19 -4.89
C VAL A 280 -9.35 -18.77 -4.85
N ASP A 281 -8.54 -19.16 -5.84
CA ASP A 281 -7.11 -18.80 -5.89
C ASP A 281 -6.93 -17.29 -6.11
N PHE A 282 -7.81 -16.66 -6.91
CA PHE A 282 -7.85 -15.21 -7.06
C PHE A 282 -8.34 -14.48 -5.79
N GLU A 283 -9.26 -15.08 -5.02
CA GLU A 283 -9.74 -14.53 -3.75
C GLU A 283 -8.66 -14.65 -2.66
N GLN A 284 -7.98 -15.79 -2.57
CA GLN A 284 -6.82 -15.99 -1.70
C GLN A 284 -5.71 -14.98 -2.03
N LEU A 285 -5.33 -14.82 -3.30
CA LEU A 285 -4.32 -13.85 -3.71
C LEU A 285 -4.72 -12.40 -3.38
N GLN A 286 -6.02 -12.07 -3.42
CA GLN A 286 -6.52 -10.75 -2.99
C GLN A 286 -6.44 -10.57 -1.46
N ILE A 287 -6.67 -11.63 -0.68
CA ILE A 287 -6.51 -11.61 0.78
C ILE A 287 -5.03 -11.47 1.16
N GLU A 288 -4.15 -12.30 0.59
CA GLU A 288 -2.70 -12.25 0.81
C GLU A 288 -2.10 -10.89 0.43
N ASN A 289 -2.51 -10.32 -0.71
CA ASN A 289 -2.06 -9.00 -1.14
C ASN A 289 -2.56 -7.89 -0.18
N ARG A 290 -3.81 -7.96 0.29
CA ARG A 290 -4.35 -7.02 1.29
C ARG A 290 -3.58 -7.12 2.61
N GLU A 291 -3.37 -8.32 3.13
CA GLU A 291 -2.60 -8.54 4.37
C GLU A 291 -1.15 -8.06 4.20
N CYS A 292 -0.55 -8.22 3.02
CA CYS A 292 0.76 -7.67 2.71
C CYS A 292 0.78 -6.14 2.59
N GLN A 293 -0.31 -5.52 2.11
CA GLN A 293 -0.45 -4.07 2.09
C GLN A 293 -0.65 -3.51 3.50
N GLU A 294 -1.53 -4.09 4.32
CA GLU A 294 -1.73 -3.73 5.73
C GLU A 294 -0.41 -3.83 6.51
N ARG A 295 0.31 -4.95 6.38
CA ARG A 295 1.65 -5.14 6.96
C ARG A 295 2.71 -4.18 6.39
N LEU A 296 2.55 -3.66 5.16
CA LEU A 296 3.45 -2.65 4.60
C LEU A 296 3.16 -1.27 5.19
N GLU A 297 1.89 -0.91 5.33
CA GLU A 297 1.43 0.36 5.90
C GLU A 297 1.87 0.50 7.37
N GLU A 298 1.73 -0.55 8.20
CA GLU A 298 2.31 -0.59 9.56
C GLU A 298 3.81 -0.26 9.58
N LYS A 299 4.59 -0.84 8.65
CA LYS A 299 6.05 -0.65 8.63
C LYS A 299 6.44 0.69 8.03
N VAL A 300 5.60 1.28 7.19
CA VAL A 300 5.73 2.68 6.73
C VAL A 300 5.49 3.64 7.90
N ASP A 301 4.45 3.43 8.70
CA ASP A 301 4.15 4.28 9.87
C ASP A 301 5.27 4.21 10.91
N HIS A 302 5.71 3.03 11.32
CA HIS A 302 6.87 2.89 12.22
C HIS A 302 8.15 3.52 11.63
N LEU A 303 8.36 3.44 10.31
CA LEU A 303 9.48 4.10 9.66
C LEU A 303 9.34 5.64 9.69
N VAL A 304 8.12 6.17 9.60
CA VAL A 304 7.82 7.60 9.78
C VAL A 304 8.08 8.02 11.23
N GLU A 305 7.58 7.27 12.22
CA GLU A 305 7.84 7.51 13.65
C GLU A 305 9.35 7.63 13.92
N VAL A 306 10.12 6.60 13.53
CA VAL A 306 11.58 6.54 13.70
C VAL A 306 12.28 7.68 12.94
N LYS A 307 11.84 8.05 11.73
CA LYS A 307 12.36 9.23 11.01
C LYS A 307 12.09 10.53 11.78
N THR A 308 10.91 10.72 12.37
CA THR A 308 10.61 11.93 13.17
C THR A 308 11.44 11.98 14.44
N LEU A 309 11.65 10.84 15.11
CA LEU A 309 12.50 10.73 16.29
C LEU A 309 13.97 11.04 15.95
N ASN A 310 14.50 10.44 14.88
CA ASN A 310 15.86 10.72 14.40
C ASN A 310 16.03 12.20 14.03
N GLY A 311 15.03 12.83 13.40
CA GLY A 311 15.01 14.27 13.15
C GLY A 311 15.03 15.11 14.43
N LYS A 312 14.22 14.76 15.44
CA LYS A 312 14.20 15.42 16.76
C LYS A 312 15.56 15.30 17.46
N TYR A 313 16.16 14.11 17.49
CA TYR A 313 17.47 13.87 18.11
C TYR A 313 18.62 14.56 17.34
N GLY A 314 18.58 14.56 16.01
CA GLY A 314 19.53 15.29 15.17
C GLY A 314 19.47 16.80 15.39
N ASN A 315 18.27 17.36 15.55
CA ASN A 315 18.08 18.76 15.90
C ASN A 315 18.62 19.07 17.31
N LEU A 316 18.32 18.23 18.31
CA LEU A 316 18.85 18.38 19.67
C LEU A 316 20.38 18.30 19.72
N LEU A 317 20.98 17.35 18.98
CA LEU A 317 22.43 17.21 18.83
C LEU A 317 23.05 18.46 18.19
N ASN A 318 22.43 19.00 17.12
CA ASN A 318 22.89 20.23 16.48
C ASN A 318 22.78 21.45 17.41
N THR A 319 21.72 21.56 18.22
CA THR A 319 21.59 22.62 19.23
C THR A 319 22.67 22.49 20.32
N ASN A 320 22.94 21.29 20.81
CA ASN A 320 24.00 21.06 21.80
C ASN A 320 25.40 21.28 21.21
N LYS A 321 25.63 20.94 19.94
CA LYS A 321 26.88 21.26 19.21
C LYS A 321 27.09 22.77 19.06
N LYS A 322 26.04 23.54 18.76
CA LYS A 322 26.10 25.01 18.74
C LYS A 322 26.46 25.59 20.10
N LYS A 323 25.75 25.18 21.16
CA LYS A 323 26.06 25.58 22.55
C LYS A 323 27.50 25.25 22.95
N LEU A 324 27.99 24.06 22.59
CA LEU A 324 29.38 23.67 22.86
C LEU A 324 30.37 24.57 22.10
N GLN A 325 30.11 24.88 20.83
CA GLN A 325 30.93 25.80 20.05
C GLN A 325 30.92 27.23 20.64
N GLU A 326 29.77 27.71 21.10
CA GLU A 326 29.63 29.01 21.79
C GLU A 326 30.48 29.03 23.08
N GLN A 327 30.48 27.96 23.88
CA GLN A 327 31.35 27.85 25.06
C GLN A 327 32.84 27.76 24.70
N VAL A 328 33.20 27.01 23.65
CA VAL A 328 34.60 26.91 23.18
C VAL A 328 35.11 28.27 22.69
N ASN A 329 34.31 29.00 21.91
CA ASN A 329 34.65 30.36 21.45
C ASN A 329 34.82 31.29 22.64
N ARG A 330 33.88 31.29 23.60
CA ARG A 330 33.97 32.09 24.83
C ARG A 330 35.18 31.73 25.69
N LEU A 331 35.60 30.47 25.74
CA LEU A 331 36.82 30.06 26.42
C LEU A 331 38.08 30.58 25.71
N ALA A 332 38.11 30.59 24.38
CA ALA A 332 39.20 31.19 23.61
C ALA A 332 39.26 32.73 23.82
N GLU A 333 38.13 33.43 23.77
CA GLU A 333 38.02 34.85 24.12
C GLU A 333 38.52 35.14 25.54
N LEU A 334 38.16 34.31 26.52
CA LEU A 334 38.63 34.43 27.91
C LEU A 334 40.13 34.13 28.06
N GLN A 335 40.69 33.20 27.28
CA GLN A 335 42.13 32.93 27.25
C GLN A 335 42.91 34.09 26.64
N GLU A 336 42.45 34.68 25.53
CA GLU A 336 43.05 35.88 24.94
C GLU A 336 43.01 37.05 25.93
N ASN A 337 41.85 37.31 26.54
CA ASN A 337 41.70 38.32 27.59
C ASN A 337 42.63 38.05 28.80
N ALA A 338 42.79 36.79 29.22
CA ALA A 338 43.71 36.44 30.31
C ALA A 338 45.17 36.75 29.94
N VAL A 339 45.61 36.43 28.72
CA VAL A 339 46.96 36.76 28.22
C VAL A 339 47.18 38.28 28.16
N VAL A 340 46.20 39.04 27.66
CA VAL A 340 46.26 40.52 27.64
C VAL A 340 46.33 41.09 29.06
N LYS A 341 45.57 40.55 30.02
CA LYS A 341 45.65 40.97 31.42
C LYS A 341 46.98 40.57 32.08
N GLU A 342 47.53 39.41 31.77
CA GLU A 342 48.85 38.99 32.28
C GLU A 342 49.98 39.88 31.74
N GLN A 343 49.93 40.25 30.45
CA GLN A 343 50.84 41.25 29.86
C GLN A 343 50.71 42.61 30.55
N MET A 344 49.48 43.08 30.81
CA MET A 344 49.27 44.34 31.51
C MET A 344 49.76 44.29 32.96
N ILE A 345 49.58 43.17 33.67
CA ILE A 345 50.14 42.96 35.02
C ILE A 345 51.68 42.99 34.98
N LYS A 346 52.31 42.41 33.95
CA LYS A 346 53.77 42.48 33.76
C LYS A 346 54.26 43.91 33.54
N SER A 347 53.54 44.72 32.75
CA SER A 347 53.86 46.15 32.58
C SER A 347 53.72 46.92 33.91
N LEU A 348 52.58 46.74 34.59
CA LEU A 348 52.30 47.43 35.86
C LEU A 348 53.30 47.06 36.97
N LYS A 349 53.84 45.82 36.97
CA LYS A 349 54.93 45.43 37.87
C LYS A 349 56.25 46.12 37.54
N GLY A 350 56.58 46.29 36.25
CA GLY A 350 57.74 47.10 35.86
C GLY A 350 57.61 48.58 36.25
N ASP A 351 56.38 49.12 36.18
CA ASP A 351 56.07 50.46 36.68
C ASP A 351 56.12 50.54 38.22
N GLU A 352 55.65 49.51 38.93
CA GLU A 352 55.73 49.37 40.40
C GLU A 352 57.20 49.29 40.87
N GLU A 353 58.03 48.46 40.24
CA GLU A 353 59.47 48.37 40.51
C GLU A 353 60.18 49.71 40.27
N ARG A 354 59.84 50.41 39.18
CA ARG A 354 60.35 51.75 38.89
C ARG A 354 59.95 52.77 39.96
N VAL A 355 58.65 52.88 40.27
CA VAL A 355 58.16 53.81 41.31
C VAL A 355 58.75 53.47 42.67
N ASN A 356 58.92 52.19 43.02
CA ASN A 356 59.55 51.79 44.28
C ASN A 356 61.06 52.15 44.31
N SER A 357 61.75 52.14 43.16
CA SER A 357 63.13 52.64 43.06
C SER A 357 63.19 54.18 43.22
N GLU A 358 62.21 54.92 42.70
CA GLU A 358 62.08 56.37 42.87
C GLU A 358 61.72 56.74 44.32
N VAL A 359 60.81 55.99 44.96
CA VAL A 359 60.44 56.14 46.38
C VAL A 359 61.62 55.84 47.28
N THR A 360 62.31 54.71 47.10
CA THR A 360 63.50 54.40 47.93
C THR A 360 64.64 55.38 47.67
N ALA A 361 64.81 55.93 46.47
CA ALA A 361 65.74 57.04 46.22
C ALA A 361 65.32 58.33 46.97
N ALA A 362 64.02 58.65 47.00
CA ALA A 362 63.48 59.77 47.76
C ALA A 362 63.63 59.58 49.28
N GLU A 363 63.33 58.40 49.83
CA GLU A 363 63.58 58.03 51.23
C GLU A 363 65.07 58.11 51.57
N ASN A 364 65.96 57.67 50.67
CA ASN A 364 67.41 57.86 50.83
C ASN A 364 67.84 59.33 50.79
N SER A 365 67.07 60.22 50.19
CA SER A 365 67.29 61.68 50.28
C SER A 365 66.75 62.27 51.59
N VAL A 366 65.55 61.86 52.01
CA VAL A 366 64.90 62.29 53.26
C VAL A 366 65.69 61.83 54.48
N THR A 367 66.20 60.60 54.49
CA THR A 367 67.06 60.09 55.59
C THR A 367 68.40 60.82 55.65
N LYS A 368 69.00 61.20 54.51
CA LYS A 368 70.18 62.10 54.49
C LYS A 368 69.86 63.47 55.07
N ILE A 369 68.72 64.07 54.70
CA ILE A 369 68.27 65.36 55.26
C ILE A 369 68.01 65.23 56.77
N MET A 370 67.33 64.17 57.23
CA MET A 370 67.11 63.93 58.66
C MET A 370 68.40 63.64 59.43
N ALA A 371 69.38 62.98 58.81
CA ALA A 371 70.71 62.77 59.41
C ALA A 371 71.46 64.10 59.57
N LEU A 372 71.41 64.98 58.56
CA LEU A 372 71.92 66.35 58.65
C LEU A 372 71.19 67.18 59.72
N MET A 373 69.86 67.05 59.83
CA MET A 373 69.08 67.72 60.90
C MET A 373 69.42 67.19 62.30
N LYS A 374 69.74 65.89 62.45
CA LYS A 374 70.15 65.29 63.72
C LYS A 374 71.58 65.63 64.12
N SER A 375 72.50 65.75 63.16
CA SER A 375 73.87 66.22 63.44
C SER A 375 73.94 67.75 63.62
N PHE A 376 72.98 68.50 63.09
CA PHE A 376 72.77 69.92 63.36
C PHE A 376 72.15 70.16 64.75
N THR A 377 72.88 69.77 65.79
CA THR A 377 72.62 70.27 67.15
C THR A 377 73.09 71.72 67.24
N VAL A 378 72.16 72.63 67.54
CA VAL A 378 72.49 74.03 67.85
C VAL A 378 73.41 74.04 69.07
N PRO A 379 74.64 74.60 68.99
CA PRO A 379 75.55 74.60 70.12
C PRO A 379 74.97 75.37 71.32
N ASP A 380 75.12 74.80 72.51
CA ASP A 380 74.71 75.45 73.76
C ASP A 380 75.32 76.86 73.88
N VAL A 381 74.52 77.82 74.37
CA VAL A 381 74.90 79.23 74.45
C VAL A 381 76.16 79.42 75.30
N MET A 382 76.32 78.63 76.37
CA MET A 382 77.54 78.69 77.19
C MET A 382 78.76 78.11 76.47
N GLN A 383 78.59 77.04 75.67
CA GLN A 383 79.66 76.54 74.80
C GLN A 383 80.02 77.53 73.68
N TYR A 384 79.03 78.21 73.08
CA TYR A 384 79.29 79.28 72.11
C TYR A 384 80.04 80.45 72.76
N ILE A 385 79.63 80.91 73.94
CA ILE A 385 80.31 82.00 74.66
C ILE A 385 81.75 81.59 75.03
N ASN A 386 81.97 80.36 75.51
CA ASN A 386 83.30 79.87 75.87
C ASN A 386 84.22 79.73 74.65
N THR A 387 83.74 79.14 73.55
CA THR A 387 84.52 79.05 72.30
C THR A 387 84.77 80.42 71.67
N LYS A 388 83.81 81.36 71.75
CA LYS A 388 83.99 82.77 71.35
C LYS A 388 85.02 83.48 72.23
N ALA A 389 85.04 83.22 73.53
CA ALA A 389 86.01 83.77 74.47
C ALA A 389 87.42 83.22 74.19
N GLN A 390 87.56 81.91 73.95
CA GLN A 390 88.81 81.30 73.48
C GLN A 390 89.28 81.91 72.16
N LEU A 391 88.39 82.07 71.17
CA LEU A 391 88.69 82.74 69.90
C LEU A 391 89.16 84.20 70.10
N ASN A 392 88.58 84.91 71.06
CA ASN A 392 88.98 86.28 71.39
C ASN A 392 90.31 86.34 72.17
N CYS A 393 90.62 85.36 73.02
CA CYS A 393 91.93 85.23 73.66
C CYS A 393 93.01 84.89 72.63
N LEU A 394 92.78 83.89 71.77
CA LEU A 394 93.68 83.55 70.65
C LEU A 394 93.86 84.74 69.69
N LYS A 395 92.80 85.50 69.39
CA LYS A 395 92.93 86.75 68.59
C LYS A 395 93.75 87.84 69.29
N LYS A 396 93.65 87.98 70.61
CA LYS A 396 94.52 88.90 71.38
C LYS A 396 95.97 88.42 71.35
N GLU A 397 96.20 87.13 71.54
CA GLU A 397 97.53 86.50 71.56
C GLU A 397 98.21 86.58 70.20
N ILE A 398 97.51 86.24 69.11
CA ILE A 398 97.96 86.49 67.73
C ILE A 398 98.32 87.97 67.55
N LYS A 399 97.49 88.92 67.99
CA LYS A 399 97.77 90.36 67.84
C LYS A 399 99.00 90.81 68.64
N VAL A 400 99.26 90.21 69.82
CA VAL A 400 100.49 90.43 70.59
C VAL A 400 101.72 89.83 69.89
N LEU A 401 101.58 88.63 69.30
CA LEU A 401 102.65 87.98 68.52
C LEU A 401 102.98 88.76 67.25
N THR A 402 101.99 89.20 66.48
CA THR A 402 102.19 90.11 65.33
C THR A 402 102.92 91.37 65.76
N ARG A 403 102.52 92.01 66.87
CA ARG A 403 103.21 93.21 67.38
C ARG A 403 104.63 92.93 67.86
N ARG A 404 104.94 91.70 68.32
CA ARG A 404 106.31 91.26 68.65
C ARG A 404 107.16 91.04 67.40
N VAL A 405 106.60 90.50 66.32
CA VAL A 405 107.27 90.36 65.02
C VAL A 405 107.56 91.74 64.43
N GLU A 406 106.56 92.63 64.35
CA GLU A 406 106.74 94.03 63.91
C GLU A 406 107.88 94.75 64.65
N LEU A 407 107.98 94.58 65.97
CA LEU A 407 109.06 95.16 66.78
C LEU A 407 110.43 94.54 66.46
N LYS A 408 110.50 93.23 66.20
CA LYS A 408 111.75 92.55 65.86
C LYS A 408 112.22 92.86 64.44
N ASP A 409 111.31 93.03 63.49
CA ASP A 409 111.63 93.48 62.13
C ASP A 409 112.17 94.92 62.14
N LEU A 410 111.60 95.79 62.98
CA LEU A 410 112.06 97.18 63.13
C LEU A 410 113.42 97.28 63.84
N GLU A 411 113.67 96.40 64.80
CA GLU A 411 114.99 96.24 65.46
C GLU A 411 116.03 95.71 64.46
N LEU A 412 115.69 94.70 63.65
CA LEU A 412 116.53 94.17 62.57
C LEU A 412 116.88 95.26 61.54
N ALA A 413 115.89 96.07 61.12
CA ALA A 413 116.10 97.21 60.22
C ALA A 413 117.06 98.26 60.82
N SER A 414 116.98 98.52 62.13
CA SER A 414 117.92 99.40 62.83
C SER A 414 119.35 98.85 62.83
N HIS A 415 119.53 97.54 63.06
CA HIS A 415 120.83 96.89 62.97
C HIS A 415 121.41 96.91 61.55
N VAL A 416 120.59 96.63 60.52
CA VAL A 416 121.01 96.75 59.11
C VAL A 416 121.42 98.18 58.75
N HIS A 417 120.71 99.19 59.27
CA HIS A 417 121.07 100.60 59.06
C HIS A 417 122.41 100.97 59.73
N LYS A 418 122.66 100.51 60.98
CA LYS A 418 123.96 100.69 61.65
C LYS A 418 125.11 100.01 60.89
N ILE A 419 124.90 98.81 60.36
CA ILE A 419 125.89 98.10 59.54
C ILE A 419 126.20 98.88 58.24
N ARG A 420 125.22 99.56 57.65
CA ARG A 420 125.44 100.44 56.47
C ARG A 420 126.35 101.62 56.80
N ILE A 421 126.03 102.36 57.88
CA ILE A 421 126.82 103.54 58.31
C ILE A 421 128.26 103.16 58.69
N LEU A 422 128.48 102.01 59.33
CA LEU A 422 129.83 101.53 59.67
C LEU A 422 130.66 101.18 58.42
N ASN A 423 130.04 100.60 57.38
CA ASN A 423 130.71 100.33 56.11
C ASN A 423 131.05 101.61 55.32
N GLU A 424 130.25 102.67 55.44
CA GLU A 424 130.56 103.98 54.86
C GLU A 424 131.69 104.68 55.62
N SER A 425 131.72 104.55 56.95
CA SER A 425 132.78 105.10 57.82
C SER A 425 134.16 104.50 57.52
N LEU A 426 134.25 103.17 57.35
CA LEU A 426 135.50 102.48 56.99
C LEU A 426 136.00 102.80 55.57
N LYS A 427 135.13 103.25 54.65
CA LYS A 427 135.55 103.76 53.34
C LYS A 427 136.22 105.13 53.43
N SER A 428 135.75 106.02 54.32
CA SER A 428 136.39 107.32 54.54
C SER A 428 137.76 107.22 55.25
N GLU A 429 137.92 106.31 56.22
CA GLU A 429 139.21 106.17 56.93
C GLU A 429 140.33 105.66 56.01
N ASN A 430 140.01 104.76 55.07
CA ASN A 430 140.95 104.26 54.06
C ASN A 430 141.47 105.33 53.08
N GLN A 431 140.80 106.49 52.94
CA GLN A 431 141.33 107.59 52.13
C GLN A 431 142.24 108.55 52.91
N LEU A 432 142.07 108.67 54.23
CA LEU A 432 142.82 109.66 55.03
C LEU A 432 144.25 109.21 55.35
N ARG A 433 144.51 107.90 55.58
CA ARG A 433 145.88 107.41 55.75
C ARG A 433 146.71 107.40 54.45
N SER A 434 146.09 107.56 53.29
CA SER A 434 146.79 107.72 52.00
C SER A 434 147.45 109.10 51.81
N VAL A 435 147.17 110.07 52.69
CA VAL A 435 147.53 111.50 52.49
C VAL A 435 148.53 112.02 53.55
N ALA A 436 148.97 111.17 54.47
CA ALA A 436 150.10 111.40 55.38
C ALA A 436 151.14 110.28 55.18
N SER A 437 151.74 110.13 53.99
CA SER A 437 152.58 111.10 53.27
C SER A 437 153.74 111.61 54.14
N PHE A 438 154.96 111.16 53.85
CA PHE A 438 155.92 111.86 52.96
C PHE A 438 156.51 113.17 53.48
N LYS A 439 156.22 113.60 54.72
CA LYS A 439 156.94 114.71 55.37
C LYS A 439 157.94 114.27 56.44
N SER A 440 159.17 114.15 55.93
CA SER A 440 160.47 114.33 56.61
C SER A 440 161.07 113.12 57.34
N THR A 441 162.29 112.63 57.05
CA THR A 441 163.62 113.18 56.64
C THR A 441 164.54 113.62 57.78
N LEU A 442 165.81 113.20 57.67
CA LEU A 442 167.02 113.81 58.22
C LEU A 442 167.18 113.79 59.75
N HIS A 443 167.47 112.60 60.29
CA HIS A 443 168.85 112.31 60.68
C HIS A 443 169.07 110.78 60.71
N PHE A 444 170.06 110.18 60.04
CA PHE A 444 170.98 110.75 59.03
C PHE A 444 170.45 110.47 57.61
#